data_AF-A0A2G3EC00-F1
#
_entry.id   AF-A0A2G3EC00-F1
#
_cell.length_a   1.000
_cell.length_b   1.000
_cell.length_c   1.000
_cell.angle_alpha   90.00
_cell.angle_beta   90.00
_cell.angle_gamma   90.00
#
_symmetry.space_group_name_H-M   'P 1'
#
loop_
_entity.id
_entity.type
_entity.pdbx_description
1 polymer ?
#
loop_
_entity_poly.entity_id
_entity_poly.type
_entity_poly.pdbx_seq_one_letter_code
_entity_poly.pdbx_strand_id
1 'polypeptide(L)'
;MGDGKNLKELIDAKGTNVRQLAKASGLKASTLYSIIQKDTNIRFDYALRIANELGVDVNEVCSANPFSGELKEDEIYMTVKDHTGLLDKSRVKDYLLYSMYPLMMLYGKNAMPDVDNLLTSFYQLDDEARNEIVDTIKVKLQYHRDPKRAEDIKNIKKW
;
A
#
# COMPACT_ATOMS: atom_id res chain seq x y z
N MET A 1 6.53 19.58 18.17
CA MET A 1 6.61 18.55 19.24
C MET A 1 6.97 17.25 18.56
N GLY A 2 7.92 16.46 19.07
CA GLY A 2 8.29 15.20 18.42
C GLY A 2 7.23 14.12 18.64
N ASP A 3 7.26 13.08 17.80
CA ASP A 3 6.32 11.96 17.87
C ASP A 3 6.42 11.22 19.23
N GLY A 4 7.59 11.24 19.88
CA GLY A 4 7.82 10.56 21.15
C GLY A 4 7.03 11.14 22.32
N LYS A 5 6.98 12.48 22.45
CA LYS A 5 6.14 13.12 23.47
C LYS A 5 4.66 12.97 23.16
N ASN A 6 4.28 13.09 21.90
CA ASN A 6 2.91 12.90 21.46
C ASN A 6 2.41 11.46 21.74
N LEU A 7 3.24 10.45 21.46
CA LEU A 7 2.97 9.06 21.83
C LEU A 7 2.77 8.89 23.34
N LYS A 8 3.54 9.59 24.16
CA LYS A 8 3.39 9.53 25.62
C LYS A 8 2.03 10.08 26.07
N GLU A 9 1.60 11.20 25.52
CA GLU A 9 0.28 11.77 25.78
C GLU A 9 -0.85 10.84 25.37
N LEU A 10 -0.74 10.21 24.19
CA LEU A 10 -1.72 9.23 23.72
C LEU A 10 -1.82 7.98 24.62
N ILE A 11 -0.67 7.47 25.09
CA ILE A 11 -0.62 6.35 26.04
C ILE A 11 -1.33 6.71 27.34
N ASP A 12 -1.07 7.91 27.86
CA ASP A 12 -1.64 8.39 29.12
C ASP A 12 -3.14 8.65 28.97
N ALA A 13 -3.58 9.24 27.85
CA ALA A 13 -4.99 9.46 27.53
C ALA A 13 -5.80 8.16 27.39
N LYS A 14 -5.16 7.09 26.88
CA LYS A 14 -5.79 5.77 26.74
C LYS A 14 -5.70 4.91 27.99
N GLY A 15 -5.05 5.38 29.06
CA GLY A 15 -4.92 4.65 30.32
C GLY A 15 -4.11 3.36 30.23
N THR A 16 -3.24 3.22 29.22
CA THR A 16 -2.37 2.05 29.03
C THR A 16 -0.94 2.37 29.49
N ASN A 17 0.00 1.44 29.29
CA ASN A 17 1.41 1.69 29.51
C ASN A 17 2.30 1.17 28.38
N VAL A 18 3.54 1.67 28.35
CA VAL A 18 4.53 1.35 27.30
C VAL A 18 4.77 -0.15 27.14
N ARG A 19 4.73 -0.94 28.23
CA ARG A 19 4.94 -2.40 28.16
C ARG A 19 3.75 -3.12 27.54
N GLN A 20 2.53 -2.72 27.89
CA GLN A 20 1.31 -3.28 27.32
C GLN A 20 1.21 -2.95 25.83
N LEU A 21 1.42 -1.67 25.48
CA LEU A 21 1.45 -1.24 24.09
C LEU A 21 2.53 -1.97 23.29
N ALA A 22 3.75 -2.12 23.83
CA ALA A 22 4.82 -2.86 23.17
C ALA A 22 4.42 -4.30 22.86
N LYS A 23 3.82 -4.99 23.84
CA LYS A 23 3.38 -6.38 23.68
C LYS A 23 2.29 -6.50 22.60
N ALA A 24 1.30 -5.62 22.62
CA ALA A 24 0.16 -5.71 21.72
C ALA A 24 0.48 -5.23 20.29
N SER A 25 1.33 -4.21 20.15
CA SER A 25 1.85 -3.74 18.84
C SER A 25 2.97 -4.63 18.25
N GLY A 26 3.45 -5.63 18.99
CA GLY A 26 4.56 -6.50 18.57
C GLY A 26 5.92 -5.78 18.48
N LEU A 27 6.09 -4.68 19.22
CA LEU A 27 7.32 -3.89 19.24
C LEU A 27 8.14 -4.18 20.51
N LYS A 28 9.46 -3.97 20.43
CA LYS A 28 10.32 -4.07 21.62
C LYS A 28 10.04 -2.87 22.55
N ALA A 29 9.80 -3.13 23.83
CA ALA A 29 9.54 -2.07 24.80
C ALA A 29 10.69 -1.05 24.89
N SER A 30 11.94 -1.51 24.77
CA SER A 30 13.13 -0.64 24.74
C SER A 30 13.09 0.36 23.57
N THR A 31 12.50 -0.02 22.44
CA THR A 31 12.30 0.87 21.29
C THR A 31 11.31 1.97 21.62
N LEU A 32 10.15 1.63 22.20
CA LEU A 32 9.15 2.64 22.59
C LEU A 32 9.68 3.59 23.67
N TYR A 33 10.41 3.07 24.66
CA TYR A 33 11.05 3.91 25.67
C TYR A 33 12.09 4.85 25.06
N SER A 34 12.91 4.37 24.12
CA SER A 34 13.91 5.22 23.45
C SER A 34 13.25 6.33 22.64
N ILE A 35 12.16 6.02 21.94
CA ILE A 35 11.37 6.98 21.16
C ILE A 35 10.80 8.07 22.07
N ILE A 36 10.15 7.69 23.17
CA ILE A 36 9.54 8.62 24.12
C ILE A 36 10.60 9.48 24.81
N GLN A 37 11.68 8.87 25.30
CA GLN A 37 12.73 9.57 26.05
C GLN A 37 13.51 10.56 25.19
N LYS A 38 13.82 10.19 23.94
CA LYS A 38 14.61 11.02 23.03
C LYS A 38 13.74 11.93 22.16
N ASP A 39 12.42 11.83 22.27
CA ASP A 39 11.44 12.57 21.46
C ASP A 39 11.70 12.41 19.95
N THR A 40 12.08 11.21 19.52
CA THR A 40 12.43 10.94 18.11
C THR A 40 11.20 10.62 17.27
N ASN A 41 11.28 10.87 15.97
CA ASN A 41 10.25 10.49 15.02
C ASN A 41 9.99 8.97 15.04
N ILE A 42 8.72 8.61 14.92
CA ILE A 42 8.27 7.22 14.86
C ILE A 42 8.30 6.78 13.40
N ARG A 43 8.89 5.62 13.14
CA ARG A 43 8.80 5.00 11.81
C ARG A 43 7.34 4.66 11.50
N PHE A 44 6.91 4.94 10.28
CA PHE A 44 5.51 4.77 9.89
C PHE A 44 4.96 3.35 10.10
N ASP A 45 5.76 2.32 9.86
CA ASP A 45 5.37 0.93 10.10
C ASP A 45 5.09 0.62 11.59
N TYR A 46 5.79 1.30 12.50
CA TYR A 46 5.52 1.22 13.94
C TYR A 46 4.29 2.04 14.30
N ALA A 47 4.13 3.22 13.70
CA ALA A 47 2.98 4.08 13.91
C ALA A 47 1.66 3.39 13.57
N LEU A 48 1.60 2.64 12.46
CA LEU A 48 0.41 1.87 12.08
C LEU A 48 0.00 0.86 13.16
N ARG A 49 0.96 0.11 13.70
CA ARG A 49 0.70 -0.89 14.74
C ARG A 49 0.28 -0.25 16.05
N ILE A 50 0.91 0.86 16.41
CA ILE A 50 0.58 1.64 17.61
C ILE A 50 -0.81 2.27 17.48
N ALA A 51 -1.13 2.87 16.34
CA ALA A 51 -2.40 3.52 16.07
C ALA A 51 -3.58 2.53 16.12
N ASN A 52 -3.40 1.34 15.54
CA ASN A 52 -4.38 0.25 15.62
C ASN A 52 -4.64 -0.18 17.06
N GLU A 53 -3.60 -0.30 17.88
CA GLU A 53 -3.75 -0.71 19.29
C GLU A 53 -4.36 0.39 20.15
N LEU A 54 -4.01 1.64 19.91
CA LEU A 54 -4.55 2.79 20.65
C LEU A 54 -5.94 3.21 20.14
N GLY A 55 -6.37 2.74 18.97
CA GLY A 55 -7.61 3.16 18.31
C GLY A 55 -7.63 4.66 18.05
N VAL A 56 -6.58 5.16 17.39
CA VAL A 56 -6.41 6.57 16.98
C VAL A 56 -5.98 6.63 15.52
N ASP A 57 -6.07 7.80 14.89
CA ASP A 57 -5.57 7.97 13.52
C ASP A 57 -4.03 7.87 13.50
N VAL A 58 -3.45 7.30 12.43
CA VAL A 58 -1.98 7.14 12.32
C VAL A 58 -1.26 8.49 12.29
N ASN A 59 -1.90 9.54 11.78
CA ASN A 59 -1.36 10.90 11.76
C ASN A 59 -1.34 11.53 13.16
N GLU A 60 -2.12 11.00 14.11
CA GLU A 60 -2.01 11.37 15.52
C GLU A 60 -0.80 10.72 16.18
N VAL A 61 -0.22 9.65 15.62
CA VAL A 61 0.95 8.96 16.20
C VAL A 61 2.25 9.40 15.53
N CYS A 62 2.22 9.62 14.22
CA CYS A 62 3.40 9.91 13.41
C CYS A 62 3.16 11.15 12.56
N SER A 63 3.94 12.19 12.84
CA SER A 63 3.91 13.44 12.07
C SER A 63 4.52 13.30 10.67
N ALA A 64 5.37 12.30 10.46
CA ALA A 64 6.02 12.00 9.19
C ALA A 64 5.33 10.82 8.48
N ASN A 65 4.09 11.02 8.05
CA ASN A 65 3.41 10.05 7.20
C ASN A 65 3.97 10.15 5.77
N PRO A 66 4.68 9.12 5.26
CA PRO A 66 5.23 9.15 3.90
C PRO A 66 4.14 9.11 2.82
N PHE A 67 2.88 8.92 3.22
CA PHE A 67 1.70 8.92 2.35
C PHE A 67 0.76 10.11 2.62
N SER A 68 1.11 11.04 3.52
CA SER A 68 0.32 12.26 3.73
C SER A 68 0.74 13.31 2.70
N GLY A 69 0.24 13.14 1.48
CA GLY A 69 0.44 14.04 0.35
C GLY A 69 -0.25 13.48 -0.89
N GLU A 70 -0.47 14.31 -1.90
CA GLU A 70 -0.68 13.79 -3.25
C GLU A 70 0.57 13.00 -3.64
N LEU A 71 0.42 11.76 -4.14
CA LEU A 71 1.52 10.95 -4.68
C LEU A 71 2.35 11.84 -5.61
N LYS A 72 3.60 12.11 -5.23
CA LYS A 72 4.48 12.91 -6.08
C LYS A 72 5.04 12.03 -7.18
N GLU A 73 5.17 12.64 -8.35
CA GLU A 73 5.55 12.03 -9.62
C GLU A 73 6.84 11.19 -9.60
N ASP A 74 7.68 11.41 -8.61
CA ASP A 74 8.99 10.83 -8.38
C ASP A 74 9.02 9.65 -7.38
N GLU A 75 7.89 9.31 -6.74
CA GLU A 75 7.80 8.21 -5.76
C GLU A 75 7.33 6.88 -6.38
N ILE A 76 6.94 6.87 -7.66
CA ILE A 76 6.46 5.70 -8.41
C ILE A 76 7.52 5.30 -9.45
N TYR A 77 8.72 4.93 -9.01
CA TYR A 77 9.74 4.40 -9.93
C TYR A 77 9.78 2.87 -9.93
N MET A 78 8.98 2.26 -10.81
CA MET A 78 9.41 1.02 -11.46
C MET A 78 10.43 1.42 -12.53
N THR A 79 11.69 0.98 -12.40
CA THR A 79 12.68 1.21 -13.47
C THR A 79 12.43 0.22 -14.60
N VAL A 80 11.42 0.49 -15.43
CA VAL A 80 11.20 -0.27 -16.67
C VAL A 80 12.26 0.18 -17.67
N LYS A 81 13.20 -0.72 -18.01
CA LYS A 81 14.12 -0.48 -19.12
C LYS A 81 13.37 -0.73 -20.42
N ASP A 82 12.89 0.34 -21.05
CA ASP A 82 12.32 0.24 -22.39
C ASP A 82 13.44 0.17 -23.43
N HIS A 83 13.69 -1.04 -23.93
CA HIS A 83 14.66 -1.30 -25.00
C HIS A 83 14.15 -0.95 -26.40
N THR A 84 12.85 -0.62 -26.52
CA THR A 84 12.16 -0.37 -27.80
C THR A 84 11.85 1.11 -28.07
N GLY A 85 11.88 1.96 -27.03
CA GLY A 85 11.55 3.39 -27.12
C GLY A 85 10.05 3.70 -27.25
N LEU A 86 9.16 2.71 -27.17
CA LEU A 86 7.70 2.91 -27.20
C LEU A 86 7.14 3.56 -25.93
N LEU A 87 7.78 3.31 -24.79
CA LEU A 87 7.42 3.75 -23.45
C LEU A 87 8.64 4.42 -22.79
N ASP A 88 8.82 5.72 -23.05
CA ASP A 88 9.78 6.51 -22.27
C ASP A 88 9.39 6.58 -20.78
N LYS A 89 10.30 7.10 -19.94
CA LYS A 89 10.08 7.18 -18.49
C LYS A 89 8.79 7.91 -18.09
N SER A 90 8.35 8.90 -18.88
CA SER A 90 7.10 9.62 -18.63
C SER A 90 5.90 8.75 -18.94
N ARG A 91 5.92 8.02 -20.06
CA ARG A 91 4.84 7.14 -20.49
C ARG A 91 4.66 5.92 -19.58
N VAL A 92 5.75 5.34 -19.07
CA VAL A 92 5.70 4.27 -18.06
C VAL A 92 5.01 4.78 -16.80
N LYS A 93 5.40 5.97 -16.34
CA LYS A 93 4.81 6.61 -15.16
C LYS A 93 3.31 6.90 -15.37
N ASP A 94 2.94 7.48 -16.51
CA ASP A 94 1.54 7.78 -16.83
C ASP A 94 0.71 6.50 -16.90
N TYR A 95 1.23 5.42 -17.49
CA TYR A 95 0.57 4.12 -17.51
C TYR A 95 0.33 3.57 -16.09
N LEU A 96 1.33 3.65 -15.20
CA LEU A 96 1.18 3.16 -13.82
C LEU A 96 0.15 3.99 -13.03
N LEU A 97 0.25 5.32 -13.11
CA LEU A 97 -0.59 6.26 -12.36
C LEU A 97 -2.02 6.31 -12.86
N TYR A 98 -2.23 6.28 -14.16
CA TYR A 98 -3.51 6.58 -14.77
C TYR A 98 -4.23 5.36 -15.33
N SER A 99 -3.54 4.22 -15.45
CA SER A 99 -4.16 2.94 -15.83
C SER A 99 -4.15 1.93 -14.69
N MET A 100 -2.95 1.53 -14.22
CA MET A 100 -2.84 0.44 -13.24
C MET A 100 -3.41 0.80 -11.86
N TYR A 101 -3.09 1.98 -11.33
CA TYR A 101 -3.56 2.38 -10.01
C TYR A 101 -5.10 2.50 -9.94
N PRO A 102 -5.79 3.19 -10.87
CA PRO A 102 -7.26 3.18 -10.91
C PRO A 102 -7.85 1.78 -11.08
N LEU A 103 -7.21 0.90 -11.86
CA LEU A 103 -7.65 -0.49 -12.00
C LEU A 103 -7.58 -1.23 -10.66
N MET A 104 -6.53 -1.04 -9.87
CA MET A 104 -6.44 -1.60 -8.51
C MET A 104 -7.59 -1.09 -7.63
N MET A 105 -7.95 0.19 -7.72
CA MET A 105 -9.06 0.76 -6.95
C MET A 105 -10.44 0.16 -7.28
N LEU A 106 -10.62 -0.41 -8.48
CA LEU A 106 -11.86 -1.12 -8.84
C LEU A 106 -12.02 -2.44 -8.08
N TYR A 107 -10.94 -3.02 -7.58
CA TYR A 107 -11.02 -4.20 -6.72
C TYR A 107 -11.41 -3.75 -5.31
N GLY A 108 -12.55 -4.24 -4.82
CA GLY A 108 -12.96 -4.00 -3.43
C GLY A 108 -11.98 -4.62 -2.44
N LYS A 109 -11.94 -4.09 -1.20
CA LYS A 109 -11.03 -4.54 -0.12
C LYS A 109 -10.93 -6.07 0.03
N ASN A 110 -12.04 -6.78 -0.15
CA ASN A 110 -12.09 -8.22 0.03
C ASN A 110 -11.41 -9.02 -1.09
N ALA A 111 -11.26 -8.44 -2.29
CA ALA A 111 -10.61 -9.08 -3.43
C ALA A 111 -9.09 -8.83 -3.48
N MET A 112 -8.58 -7.89 -2.67
CA MET A 112 -7.16 -7.52 -2.67
C MET A 112 -6.21 -8.70 -2.37
N PRO A 113 -6.49 -9.60 -1.41
CA PRO A 113 -5.64 -10.78 -1.20
C PRO A 113 -5.56 -11.68 -2.43
N ASP A 114 -6.67 -11.85 -3.17
CA ASP A 114 -6.69 -12.67 -4.38
C ASP A 114 -5.90 -12.03 -5.52
N VAL A 115 -5.97 -10.70 -5.64
CA VAL A 115 -5.18 -9.93 -6.62
C VAL A 115 -3.68 -10.03 -6.30
N ASP A 116 -3.31 -9.88 -5.03
CA ASP A 116 -1.92 -10.04 -4.57
C ASP A 116 -1.39 -11.45 -4.84
N ASN A 117 -2.18 -12.47 -4.49
CA ASN A 117 -1.85 -13.87 -4.77
C ASN A 117 -1.72 -14.13 -6.28
N LEU A 118 -2.59 -13.54 -7.11
CA LEU A 118 -2.53 -13.70 -8.56
C LEU A 118 -1.25 -13.09 -9.14
N LEU A 119 -0.87 -11.89 -8.72
CA LEU A 119 0.38 -11.23 -9.15
C LEU A 119 1.61 -12.03 -8.70
N THR A 120 1.63 -12.44 -7.43
CA THR A 120 2.74 -13.19 -6.84
C THR A 120 2.89 -14.58 -7.48
N SER A 121 1.79 -15.26 -7.76
CA SER A 121 1.80 -16.57 -8.42
C SER A 121 2.20 -16.46 -9.89
N PHE A 122 1.64 -15.49 -10.62
CA PHE A 122 1.97 -15.25 -12.03
C PHE A 122 3.45 -14.95 -12.25
N TYR A 123 4.09 -14.24 -11.30
CA TYR A 123 5.53 -14.00 -11.35
C TYR A 123 6.37 -15.28 -11.22
N GLN A 124 5.92 -16.26 -10.44
CA GLN A 124 6.65 -17.52 -10.23
C GLN A 124 6.57 -18.50 -11.41
N LEU A 125 5.59 -18.32 -12.31
CA LEU A 125 5.41 -19.16 -13.48
C LEU A 125 6.50 -18.93 -14.53
N ASP A 126 6.82 -19.99 -15.29
CA ASP A 126 7.59 -19.88 -16.52
C ASP A 126 6.76 -19.28 -17.65
N ASP A 127 7.41 -18.99 -18.79
CA ASP A 127 6.77 -18.28 -19.89
C ASP A 127 5.65 -19.10 -20.57
N GLU A 128 5.77 -20.43 -20.60
CA GLU A 128 4.72 -21.31 -21.13
C GLU A 128 3.46 -21.23 -20.27
N ALA A 129 3.60 -21.46 -18.96
CA ALA A 129 2.48 -21.40 -18.03
C ALA A 129 1.86 -19.99 -17.93
N ARG A 130 2.66 -18.93 -18.04
CA ARG A 130 2.14 -17.55 -18.10
C ARG A 130 1.22 -17.35 -19.31
N ASN A 131 1.63 -17.85 -20.48
CA ASN A 131 0.82 -17.74 -21.70
C ASN A 131 -0.50 -18.50 -21.55
N GLU A 132 -0.49 -19.70 -20.98
CA GLU A 132 -1.69 -20.50 -20.73
C GLU A 132 -2.69 -19.80 -19.79
N ILE A 133 -2.20 -19.17 -18.71
CA ILE A 133 -3.04 -18.41 -17.78
C ILE A 133 -3.68 -17.20 -18.49
N VAL A 134 -2.90 -16.47 -19.29
CA VAL A 134 -3.42 -15.33 -20.07
C VAL A 134 -4.50 -15.78 -21.04
N ASP A 135 -4.30 -16.88 -21.75
CA ASP A 135 -5.30 -17.41 -22.69
C ASP A 135 -6.54 -17.94 -21.98
N THR A 136 -6.36 -18.58 -20.82
CA THR A 136 -7.48 -18.99 -19.96
C THR A 136 -8.32 -17.78 -19.56
N ILE A 137 -7.71 -16.67 -19.16
CA ILE A 137 -8.42 -15.42 -18.83
C ILE A 137 -9.19 -14.90 -20.05
N LYS A 138 -8.56 -14.85 -21.23
CA LYS A 138 -9.23 -14.41 -22.48
C LYS A 138 -10.45 -15.26 -22.77
N VAL A 139 -10.33 -16.59 -22.70
CA VAL A 139 -11.46 -17.51 -22.91
C VAL A 139 -12.55 -17.28 -21.88
N LYS A 140 -12.22 -17.14 -20.59
CA LYS A 140 -13.22 -16.87 -19.55
C LYS A 140 -13.93 -15.54 -19.76
N LEU A 141 -13.23 -14.50 -20.22
CA LEU A 141 -13.85 -13.21 -20.54
C LEU A 141 -14.80 -13.27 -21.75
N GLN A 142 -14.71 -14.27 -22.62
CA GLN A 142 -15.71 -14.42 -23.71
C GLN A 142 -17.08 -14.81 -23.16
N TYR A 143 -17.12 -15.64 -22.12
CA TYR A 143 -18.37 -16.24 -21.61
C TYR A 143 -18.83 -15.70 -20.26
N HIS A 144 -17.91 -15.11 -19.47
CA HIS A 144 -18.17 -14.68 -18.09
C HIS A 144 -17.85 -13.21 -17.86
N ARG A 145 -17.80 -12.39 -18.91
CA ARG A 145 -17.57 -10.95 -18.77
C ARG A 145 -18.77 -10.28 -18.12
N ASP A 146 -18.53 -9.66 -16.98
CA ASP A 146 -19.49 -8.78 -16.32
C ASP A 146 -19.58 -7.45 -17.08
N PRO A 147 -20.76 -7.08 -17.62
CA PRO A 147 -20.92 -5.86 -18.41
C PRO A 147 -20.74 -4.58 -17.58
N LYS A 148 -21.08 -4.59 -16.29
CA LYS A 148 -20.92 -3.44 -15.41
C LYS A 148 -19.45 -3.19 -15.10
N ARG A 149 -18.72 -4.25 -14.72
CA ARG A 149 -17.25 -4.14 -14.50
C ARG A 149 -16.51 -3.76 -15.78
N ALA A 150 -16.98 -4.24 -16.93
CA ALA A 150 -16.43 -3.84 -18.22
C ALA A 150 -16.65 -2.34 -18.52
N GLU A 151 -17.77 -1.77 -18.06
CA GLU A 151 -18.04 -0.34 -18.17
C GLU A 151 -17.22 0.49 -17.17
N ASP A 152 -17.05 -0.01 -15.94
CA ASP A 152 -16.20 0.62 -14.92
C ASP A 152 -14.76 0.80 -15.42
N ILE A 153 -14.22 -0.17 -16.17
CA ILE A 153 -12.91 -0.07 -16.81
C ILE A 153 -12.86 1.08 -17.82
N LYS A 154 -13.91 1.33 -18.61
CA LYS A 154 -13.96 2.43 -19.59
C LYS A 154 -13.98 3.82 -18.92
N ASN A 155 -14.33 3.88 -17.64
CA ASN A 155 -14.32 5.11 -16.86
C ASN A 155 -12.93 5.49 -16.35
N ILE A 156 -11.92 4.62 -16.51
CA ILE A 156 -10.51 4.95 -16.32
C ILE A 156 -10.07 5.84 -17.51
N LYS A 157 -10.36 7.15 -17.42
CA LYS A 157 -10.21 8.13 -18.51
C LYS A 157 -9.03 9.08 -18.34
N LYS A 158 -7.84 8.53 -18.14
CA LYS A 158 -6.60 9.29 -18.35
C LYS A 158 -5.66 8.45 -19.20
N TRP A 159 -5.98 8.41 -20.48
CA TRP A 159 -5.05 8.04 -21.55
C TRP A 159 -4.86 9.28 -22.41
#